data_AF-A0A811JRK0-F1
#
_entry.id   AF-A0A811JRK0-F1
#
_cell.length_a   1.000
_cell.length_b   1.000
_cell.length_c   1.000
_cell.angle_alpha   90.00
_cell.angle_beta   90.00
_cell.angle_gamma   90.00
#
_symmetry.space_group_name_H-M   'P 1'
#
loop_
_entity.id
_entity.type
_entity.pdbx_description
1 polymer ?
#
loop_
_entity_poly.entity_id
_entity_poly.type
_entity_poly.pdbx_seq_one_letter_code
_entity_poly.pdbx_strand_id
1 'polypeptide(L)'
;MFLGTFDQKHEGHLISAFWKWNDLTSFVVALVLFSIVTAIITYLFSGYKIFVEGLGLVAVLTEACLGLPQLIRNFQRRSTQGMSVNMVLMWLLGDLGKTVYFVVRGNPAQFWICSLLQITIDVLILGQVYFYNRGNARIPTYVPSSQAKL
;
A
#
# COMPACT_ATOMS: atom_id res chain seq x y z
N MET A 1 39.39 -22.20 39.36
CA MET A 1 39.68 -20.75 39.36
C MET A 1 40.07 -20.41 37.93
N PHE A 2 39.16 -20.04 37.03
CA PHE A 2 38.34 -18.83 37.06
C PHE A 2 36.91 -19.08 36.56
N LEU A 3 35.96 -18.75 37.43
CA LEU A 3 34.61 -18.31 37.11
C LEU A 3 34.69 -16.91 36.48
N GLY A 4 33.85 -16.64 35.49
CA GLY A 4 33.64 -15.31 34.87
C GLY A 4 33.83 -15.40 33.35
N THR A 5 32.81 -15.29 32.50
CA THR A 5 31.61 -14.46 32.57
C THR A 5 30.45 -15.13 31.81
N PHE A 6 29.58 -15.83 32.52
CA PHE A 6 28.18 -15.95 32.10
C PHE A 6 27.50 -14.64 32.52
N ASP A 7 27.58 -13.63 31.65
CA ASP A 7 26.85 -12.36 31.82
C ASP A 7 26.23 -11.90 30.48
N GLN A 8 24.97 -12.30 30.32
CA GLN A 8 23.85 -11.49 29.84
C GLN A 8 24.15 -10.30 28.90
N LYS A 9 24.17 -10.54 27.57
CA LYS A 9 23.78 -9.50 26.57
C LYS A 9 23.28 -10.07 25.24
N HIS A 10 22.43 -11.10 25.26
CA HIS A 10 21.86 -11.67 24.04
C HIS A 10 20.49 -11.11 23.62
N GLU A 11 19.85 -10.28 24.44
CA GLU A 11 18.47 -9.84 24.17
C GLU A 11 18.35 -8.59 23.27
N GLY A 12 19.43 -7.81 23.11
CA GLY A 12 19.43 -6.59 22.28
C GLY A 12 19.73 -6.81 20.79
N HIS A 13 20.28 -7.96 20.42
CA HIS A 13 20.69 -8.24 19.04
C HIS A 13 19.56 -8.86 18.20
N LEU A 14 18.63 -9.58 18.82
CA LEU A 14 17.53 -10.24 18.11
C LEU A 14 16.58 -9.20 17.49
N ILE A 15 16.13 -8.21 18.26
CA ILE A 15 15.18 -7.20 17.76
C ILE A 15 15.82 -6.31 16.68
N SER A 16 17.11 -5.96 16.83
CA SER A 16 17.82 -5.12 15.85
C SER A 16 18.24 -5.86 14.58
N ALA A 17 18.47 -7.18 14.66
CA ALA A 17 18.74 -8.03 13.50
C ALA A 17 17.46 -8.52 12.82
N PHE A 18 16.35 -8.65 13.57
CA PHE A 18 15.07 -9.13 13.05
C PHE A 18 14.59 -8.29 11.86
N TRP A 19 14.77 -6.97 11.90
CA TRP A 19 14.31 -6.08 10.82
C TRP A 19 15.34 -5.84 9.70
N LYS A 20 16.52 -6.47 9.74
CA LYS A 20 17.55 -6.39 8.70
C LYS A 20 17.49 -7.59 7.75
N TRP A 21 16.37 -7.73 7.06
CA TRP A 21 16.14 -8.80 6.08
C TRP A 21 17.00 -8.56 4.82
N ASN A 22 18.19 -9.15 4.77
CA ASN A 22 19.06 -9.12 3.57
C ASN A 22 18.72 -10.24 2.56
N ASP A 23 17.80 -11.14 2.90
CA ASP A 23 17.38 -12.28 2.08
C ASP A 23 15.85 -12.29 1.95
N LEU A 24 15.38 -12.39 0.70
CA LEU A 24 13.96 -12.51 0.36
C LEU A 24 13.33 -13.75 1.00
N THR A 25 14.10 -14.84 1.13
CA THR A 25 13.61 -16.13 1.67
C THR A 25 13.14 -15.98 3.11
N SER A 26 13.96 -15.37 3.96
CA SER A 26 13.65 -15.14 5.38
C SER A 26 12.43 -14.24 5.56
N PHE A 27 12.29 -13.22 4.70
CA PHE A 27 11.12 -12.35 4.68
C PHE A 27 9.84 -13.12 4.31
N VAL A 28 9.89 -13.95 3.26
CA VAL A 28 8.73 -14.75 2.82
C VAL A 28 8.33 -15.77 3.88
N VAL A 29 9.29 -16.47 4.51
CA VAL A 29 9.00 -17.43 5.59
C VAL A 29 8.32 -16.72 6.76
N ALA A 30 8.82 -15.56 7.19
CA ALA A 30 8.20 -14.79 8.27
C ALA A 30 6.77 -14.35 7.92
N LEU A 31 6.55 -13.90 6.68
CA LEU A 31 5.23 -13.47 6.20
C LEU A 31 4.24 -14.64 6.15
N VAL A 32 4.66 -15.82 5.69
CA VAL A 32 3.83 -17.03 5.66
C VAL A 32 3.49 -17.48 7.08
N LEU A 33 4.46 -17.53 7.98
CA LEU A 33 4.21 -17.88 9.39
C LEU A 33 3.23 -16.91 10.05
N PHE A 34 3.42 -15.60 9.85
CA PHE A 34 2.51 -14.58 10.36
C PHE A 34 1.08 -14.74 9.80
N SER A 35 0.96 -15.04 8.50
CA SER A 35 -0.32 -15.25 7.83
C SER A 35 -1.05 -16.49 8.37
N ILE A 36 -0.35 -17.59 8.61
CA ILE A 36 -0.93 -18.81 9.19
C ILE A 36 -1.43 -18.54 10.61
N VAL A 37 -0.63 -17.87 11.44
CA VAL A 37 -1.01 -17.53 12.82
C VAL A 37 -2.24 -16.64 12.85
N THR A 38 -2.25 -15.57 12.05
CA THR A 38 -3.41 -14.66 11.96
C THR A 38 -4.65 -15.35 11.39
N ALA A 39 -4.50 -16.27 10.43
CA ALA A 39 -5.61 -17.06 9.90
C ALA A 39 -6.21 -18.00 10.96
N ILE A 40 -5.38 -18.69 11.76
CA ILE A 40 -5.85 -19.56 12.85
C ILE A 40 -6.61 -18.74 13.89
N ILE A 41 -6.05 -17.61 14.32
CA ILE A 41 -6.73 -16.70 15.27
C ILE A 41 -8.07 -16.24 14.67
N THR A 42 -8.07 -15.82 13.40
CA THR A 42 -9.29 -15.35 12.73
C THR A 42 -10.35 -16.45 12.66
N TYR A 43 -9.96 -17.69 12.37
CA TYR A 43 -10.86 -18.84 12.34
C TYR A 43 -11.48 -19.11 13.71
N LEU A 44 -10.67 -19.13 14.78
CA LEU A 44 -11.14 -19.36 16.14
C LEU A 44 -12.13 -18.28 16.62
N PHE A 45 -11.91 -17.01 16.24
CA PHE A 45 -12.74 -15.87 16.64
C PHE A 45 -13.81 -15.49 15.62
N SER A 46 -13.99 -16.27 14.55
CA SER A 46 -14.96 -16.00 13.47
C SER A 46 -16.43 -15.94 13.93
N GLY A 47 -16.75 -16.56 15.07
CA GLY A 47 -18.08 -16.50 15.68
C GLY A 47 -18.47 -15.12 16.21
N TYR A 48 -17.51 -14.22 16.43
CA TYR A 48 -17.76 -12.87 16.94
C TYR A 48 -17.87 -11.85 15.80
N LYS A 49 -19.10 -11.41 15.49
CA LYS A 49 -19.36 -10.44 14.41
C LYS A 49 -18.54 -9.16 14.52
N ILE A 50 -18.43 -8.60 15.73
CA ILE A 50 -17.67 -7.36 15.98
C ILE A 50 -16.19 -7.51 15.63
N PHE A 51 -15.61 -8.69 15.83
CA PHE A 51 -14.21 -8.98 15.51
C PHE A 51 -14.00 -9.04 14.00
N VAL A 52 -14.87 -9.76 13.28
CA VAL A 52 -14.82 -9.88 11.81
C VAL A 52 -15.04 -8.52 11.13
N GLU A 53 -16.01 -7.75 11.62
CA GLU A 53 -16.31 -6.41 11.13
C GLU A 53 -15.16 -5.43 11.42
N GLY A 54 -14.56 -5.48 12.61
CA GLY A 54 -13.42 -4.65 12.98
C GLY A 54 -12.17 -4.96 12.15
N LEU A 55 -11.86 -6.24 11.94
CA LEU A 55 -10.76 -6.65 11.06
C LEU A 55 -10.98 -6.16 9.61
N GLY A 56 -12.21 -6.30 9.10
CA GLY A 56 -12.56 -5.80 7.78
C GLY A 56 -12.40 -4.28 7.67
N LEU A 57 -12.82 -3.52 8.69
CA LEU A 57 -12.63 -2.07 8.73
C LEU A 57 -11.15 -1.70 8.69
N VAL A 58 -10.32 -2.33 9.54
CA VAL A 58 -8.86 -2.07 9.58
C VAL A 58 -8.21 -2.42 8.24
N ALA A 59 -8.62 -3.51 7.59
CA ALA A 59 -8.11 -3.89 6.28
C ALA A 59 -8.41 -2.83 5.22
N VAL A 60 -9.68 -2.42 5.08
CA VAL A 60 -10.10 -1.44 4.05
C VAL A 60 -9.54 -0.04 4.35
N LEU A 61 -9.37 0.34 5.63
CA LEU A 61 -8.66 1.56 6.01
C LEU A 61 -7.17 1.50 5.65
N THR A 62 -6.52 0.36 5.86
CA THR A 62 -5.11 0.18 5.49
C THR A 62 -4.92 0.30 4.00
N GLU A 63 -5.84 -0.27 3.19
CA GLU A 63 -5.85 -0.09 1.73
C GLU A 63 -5.98 1.40 1.35
N ALA A 64 -6.88 2.16 1.98
CA ALA A 64 -7.04 3.59 1.71
C ALA A 64 -5.77 4.39 2.03
N CYS A 65 -5.08 4.04 3.12
CA CYS A 65 -3.83 4.66 3.52
C CYS A 65 -2.69 4.43 2.51
N LEU A 66 -2.75 3.42 1.63
CA LEU A 66 -1.73 3.19 0.60
C LEU A 66 -1.76 4.28 -0.50
N GLY A 67 -2.93 4.80 -0.83
CA GLY A 67 -3.08 5.85 -1.85
C GLY A 67 -2.66 7.26 -1.37
N LEU A 68 -2.85 7.54 -0.07
CA LEU A 68 -2.51 8.83 0.56
C LEU A 68 -1.07 9.32 0.34
N PRO A 69 -0.01 8.53 0.61
CA PRO A 69 1.36 8.99 0.44
C PRO A 69 1.66 9.31 -1.03
N GLN A 70 1.03 8.60 -1.98
CA GLN A 70 1.18 8.89 -3.40
C GLN A 70 0.52 10.22 -3.77
N LEU A 71 -0.69 10.48 -3.26
CA LEU A 71 -1.39 11.76 -3.43
C LEU A 71 -0.57 12.94 -2.89
N ILE A 72 -0.01 12.79 -1.69
CA ILE A 72 0.83 13.82 -1.05
C ILE A 72 2.11 14.06 -1.84
N ARG A 73 2.80 13.00 -2.26
CA ARG A 73 4.04 13.10 -3.05
C ARG A 73 3.82 13.78 -4.40
N ASN A 74 2.74 13.43 -5.09
CA ASN A 74 2.37 14.07 -6.35
C ASN A 74 2.07 15.56 -6.16
N PHE A 75 1.37 15.92 -5.08
CA PHE A 75 1.09 17.32 -4.74
C PHE A 75 2.38 18.12 -4.45
N GLN A 76 3.30 17.54 -3.68
CA GLN A 76 4.59 18.18 -3.34
C GLN A 76 5.49 18.36 -4.57
N ARG A 77 5.56 17.35 -5.43
CA ARG A 77 6.43 17.38 -6.63
C ARG A 77 5.84 18.18 -7.78
N ARG A 78 4.53 18.44 -7.78
CA ARG A 78 3.77 19.04 -8.91
C ARG A 78 4.06 18.37 -10.27
N SER A 79 4.44 17.09 -10.24
CA SER A 79 4.80 16.29 -11.39
C SER A 79 4.50 14.84 -11.08
N THR A 80 3.98 14.12 -12.07
CA THR A 80 3.64 12.69 -11.99
C THR A 80 4.63 11.82 -12.76
N GLN A 81 5.83 12.34 -13.06
CA GLN A 81 6.90 11.56 -13.69
C GLN A 81 7.28 10.35 -12.83
N GLY A 82 7.24 9.16 -13.45
CA GLY A 82 7.54 7.87 -12.80
C GLY A 82 6.31 7.13 -12.25
N MET A 83 5.11 7.71 -12.35
CA MET A 83 3.86 7.07 -11.93
C MET A 83 3.13 6.40 -13.10
N SER A 84 2.76 5.13 -12.96
CA SER A 84 1.97 4.41 -13.97
C SER A 84 0.48 4.77 -13.87
N VAL A 85 -0.03 5.54 -14.83
CA VAL A 85 -1.46 5.94 -14.86
C VAL A 85 -2.38 4.73 -15.00
N ASN A 86 -1.99 3.73 -15.78
CA ASN A 86 -2.75 2.50 -15.97
C ASN A 86 -2.92 1.71 -14.66
N MET A 87 -1.93 1.75 -13.77
CA MET A 87 -2.02 1.11 -12.46
C MET A 87 -3.11 1.76 -11.60
N VAL A 88 -3.18 3.08 -11.60
CA VAL A 88 -4.17 3.85 -10.82
C VAL A 88 -5.58 3.64 -11.37
N LEU A 89 -5.73 3.55 -12.70
CA LEU A 89 -7.01 3.21 -13.32
C LEU A 89 -7.48 1.80 -12.92
N MET A 90 -6.55 0.85 -12.80
CA MET A 90 -6.88 -0.49 -12.30
C MET A 90 -7.24 -0.50 -10.82
N TRP A 91 -6.62 0.35 -9.99
CA TRP A 91 -7.02 0.56 -8.60
C TRP A 91 -8.46 1.07 -8.51
N LEU A 92 -8.76 2.14 -9.25
CA LEU A 92 -10.10 2.72 -9.32
C LEU A 92 -11.15 1.69 -9.74
N LEU A 93 -10.85 0.90 -10.78
CA LEU A 93 -11.74 -0.16 -11.25
C LEU A 93 -11.98 -1.23 -10.18
N GLY A 94 -10.92 -1.62 -9.46
CA GLY A 94 -11.00 -2.57 -8.35
C GLY A 94 -11.89 -2.04 -7.21
N ASP A 95 -11.74 -0.78 -6.83
CA ASP A 95 -12.50 -0.19 -5.73
C ASP A 95 -13.97 0.10 -6.09
N LEU A 96 -14.24 0.42 -7.37
CA LEU A 96 -15.60 0.43 -7.90
C LEU A 96 -16.24 -0.96 -7.81
N GLY A 97 -15.52 -2.01 -8.22
CA GLY A 97 -15.97 -3.39 -8.10
C GLY A 97 -16.27 -3.81 -6.65
N LYS A 98 -15.37 -3.49 -5.71
CA LYS A 98 -15.60 -3.73 -4.27
C LYS A 98 -16.83 -3.00 -3.74
N THR A 99 -17.00 -1.74 -4.12
CA THR A 99 -18.15 -0.94 -3.68
C THR A 99 -19.46 -1.55 -4.16
N VAL A 100 -19.55 -1.93 -5.44
CA VAL A 100 -20.72 -2.62 -5.98
C VAL A 100 -20.99 -3.92 -5.23
N TYR A 101 -19.95 -4.71 -4.95
CA TYR A 101 -20.08 -5.93 -4.17
C TYR A 101 -20.65 -5.68 -2.76
N PHE A 102 -20.12 -4.69 -2.04
CA PHE A 102 -20.60 -4.37 -0.68
C PHE A 102 -22.04 -3.85 -0.66
N VAL A 103 -22.44 -3.06 -1.67
CA VAL A 103 -23.82 -2.56 -1.81
C VAL A 103 -24.78 -3.71 -2.11
N VAL A 104 -24.45 -4.59 -3.07
CA VAL A 104 -25.30 -5.73 -3.45
C VAL A 104 -25.45 -6.73 -2.30
N ARG A 105 -24.39 -6.95 -1.50
CA ARG A 105 -24.41 -7.87 -0.36
C ARG A 105 -25.07 -7.29 0.90
N GLY A 106 -25.42 -6.00 0.89
CA GLY A 106 -26.01 -5.34 2.06
C GLY A 106 -25.07 -5.30 3.26
N ASN A 107 -23.76 -5.19 3.01
CA ASN A 107 -22.76 -5.13 4.08
C ASN A 107 -22.95 -3.87 4.96
N PRO A 108 -22.52 -3.91 6.24
CA PRO A 108 -22.70 -2.77 7.15
C PRO A 108 -22.04 -1.51 6.62
N ALA A 109 -22.57 -0.36 7.05
CA ALA A 109 -22.32 0.91 6.37
C ALA A 109 -20.84 1.33 6.29
N GLN A 110 -20.04 0.89 7.27
CA GLN A 110 -18.61 1.12 7.33
C GLN A 110 -17.85 0.69 6.06
N PHE A 111 -18.26 -0.41 5.42
CA PHE A 111 -17.52 -0.97 4.28
C PHE A 111 -17.68 -0.11 3.04
N TRP A 112 -18.91 0.27 2.68
CA TRP A 112 -19.13 1.10 1.49
C TRP A 112 -18.68 2.54 1.72
N ILE A 113 -18.79 3.10 2.93
CA ILE A 113 -18.25 4.44 3.24
C ILE A 113 -16.72 4.46 3.04
N CYS A 114 -16.02 3.43 3.54
CA CYS A 114 -14.57 3.35 3.41
C CYS A 114 -14.15 3.16 1.93
N SER A 115 -14.87 2.33 1.17
CA SER A 115 -14.60 2.16 -0.26
C SER A 115 -14.88 3.43 -1.09
N LEU A 116 -15.89 4.25 -0.73
CA LEU A 116 -16.09 5.55 -1.37
C LEU A 116 -14.92 6.51 -1.10
N LEU A 117 -14.35 6.47 0.10
CA LEU A 117 -13.15 7.24 0.41
C LEU A 117 -11.94 6.79 -0.43
N GLN A 118 -11.76 5.48 -0.64
CA GLN A 118 -10.72 4.93 -1.53
C GLN A 118 -10.89 5.44 -2.97
N ILE A 119 -12.10 5.32 -3.54
CA ILE A 119 -12.44 5.84 -4.88
C ILE A 119 -12.13 7.34 -4.97
N THR A 120 -12.45 8.09 -3.92
CA THR A 120 -12.18 9.53 -3.88
C THR A 120 -10.67 9.82 -3.97
N ILE A 121 -9.84 9.08 -3.23
CA ILE A 121 -8.38 9.24 -3.28
C ILE A 121 -7.85 8.93 -4.69
N ASP A 122 -8.31 7.84 -5.31
CA ASP A 122 -7.89 7.45 -6.66
C ASP A 122 -8.27 8.51 -7.70
N VAL A 123 -9.49 9.03 -7.64
CA VAL A 123 -9.94 10.12 -8.52
C VAL A 123 -9.11 11.39 -8.31
N LEU A 124 -8.76 11.74 -7.07
CA LEU A 124 -7.88 12.89 -6.79
C LEU A 124 -6.48 12.68 -7.39
N ILE A 125 -5.93 11.49 -7.29
CA ILE A 125 -4.64 11.13 -7.89
C ILE A 125 -4.70 11.23 -9.42
N LEU A 126 -5.75 10.68 -10.05
CA LEU A 126 -5.96 10.79 -11.50
C LEU A 126 -6.17 12.25 -11.94
N GLY A 127 -6.88 13.04 -11.14
CA GLY A 127 -7.05 14.47 -11.37
C GLY A 127 -5.72 15.22 -11.35
N GLN A 128 -4.84 14.91 -10.41
CA GLN A 128 -3.48 15.45 -10.37
C GLN A 128 -2.67 15.04 -11.62
N VAL A 129 -2.73 13.77 -12.01
CA VAL A 129 -2.08 13.28 -13.25
C VAL A 129 -2.55 14.08 -14.47
N TYR A 130 -3.87 14.27 -14.61
CA TYR A 130 -4.44 15.00 -15.74
C TYR A 130 -3.99 16.47 -15.76
N PHE A 131 -3.98 17.13 -14.61
CA PHE A 131 -3.58 18.54 -14.49
C PHE A 131 -2.08 18.74 -14.76
N TYR A 132 -1.21 17.90 -14.17
CA TYR A 132 0.24 18.04 -14.33
C TYR A 132 0.74 17.58 -15.71
N ASN A 133 0.11 16.58 -16.34
CA ASN A 133 0.44 16.19 -17.72
C ASN A 133 0.10 17.28 -18.74
N ARG A 134 -0.97 18.06 -18.52
CA ARG A 134 -1.29 19.22 -19.37
C ARG A 134 -0.24 20.33 -19.30
N GLY A 135 0.45 20.48 -18.16
CA GLY A 135 1.56 21.42 -18.01
C GLY A 135 2.85 20.98 -18.71
N ASN A 136 3.16 19.67 -18.68
CA ASN A 136 4.41 19.11 -19.21
C ASN A 136 4.41 18.90 -20.75
N ALA A 137 3.25 18.89 -21.41
CA ALA A 137 3.14 18.78 -22.87
C ALA A 137 3.73 19.99 -23.63
N ARG A 138 4.26 21.01 -22.94
CA ARG A 138 4.85 22.23 -23.53
C ARG A 138 6.37 22.20 -23.69
N ILE A 139 7.02 21.04 -23.61
CA ILE A 139 8.42 20.92 -24.02
C ILE A 139 8.48 19.99 -25.23
N PRO A 140 8.36 20.51 -26.47
CA PRO A 140 8.92 19.79 -27.60
C PRO A 140 10.41 19.66 -27.30
N THR A 141 10.88 18.43 -27.11
CA THR A 141 12.30 18.11 -27.15
C THR A 141 12.80 18.54 -28.52
N TYR A 142 13.31 19.76 -28.61
CA TYR A 142 14.24 20.12 -29.66
C TYR A 142 15.47 19.25 -29.45
N VAL A 143 15.51 18.09 -30.12
CA VAL A 143 16.75 17.35 -30.33
C VAL A 143 17.49 18.15 -31.40
N PRO A 144 18.61 18.82 -31.08
CA PRO A 144 19.36 19.54 -32.09
C PRO A 144 19.83 18.54 -33.14
N SER A 145 19.53 18.83 -34.39
CA SER A 145 19.92 18.07 -35.59
C SER A 145 21.44 18.08 -35.88
N SER A 146 22.29 18.36 -34.88
CA SER A 146 23.75 18.49 -35.04
C SER A 146 24.52 17.17 -34.92
N GLN A 147 23.84 16.02 -34.96
CA GLN A 147 24.49 14.69 -35.02
C GLN A 147 24.20 13.97 -36.35
N ALA A 148 23.68 14.66 -37.37
CA ALA A 148 23.36 14.05 -38.67
C ALA A 148 24.46 14.24 -39.75
N LYS A 149 25.54 14.99 -39.47
CA LYS A 149 26.70 15.11 -40.35
C LYS A 149 27.98 15.37 -39.56
N LEU A 150 28.74 14.31 -39.29
CA LEU A 150 30.20 14.19 -39.44
C LEU A 150 30.62 12.79 -39.02
#